data_AF-A0A3M3KBQ1-F1
#
_entry.id   AF-A0A3M3KBQ1-F1
#
_cell.length_a   1.000
_cell.length_b   1.000
_cell.length_c   1.000
_cell.angle_alpha   90.00
_cell.angle_beta   90.00
_cell.angle_gamma   90.00
#
_symmetry.space_group_name_H-M   'P 1'
#
loop_
_entity.id
_entity.type
_entity.pdbx_description
1 polymer ?
#
loop_
_entity_poly.entity_id
_entity_poly.type
_entity_poly.pdbx_seq_one_letter_code
_entity_poly.pdbx_strand_id
1 'polypeptide(L)' 'MEKAMNNYSEWETAVVQQLAESMEISYSDASGVVEAQTFHIQQSWVKGLDATEAARKVLSEIRK' A
#
# COMPACT_ATOMS: atom_id res chain seq x y z
N MET A 1 19.90 -12.57 -1.67
CA MET A 1 18.61 -11.85 -1.74
C MET A 1 18.54 -10.93 -0.54
N GLU A 2 19.13 -9.73 -0.63
CA GLU A 2 19.40 -8.86 0.52
C GLU A 2 18.76 -7.48 0.35
N LYS A 3 17.51 -7.46 -0.15
CA LYS A 3 16.77 -6.21 -0.44
C LYS A 3 15.50 -6.01 0.38
N ALA A 4 15.13 -6.95 1.25
CA ALA A 4 13.72 -7.09 1.62
C ALA A 4 13.29 -6.38 2.92
N MET A 5 14.12 -6.30 3.97
CA MET A 5 13.66 -5.73 5.25
C MET A 5 13.73 -4.19 5.31
N ASN A 6 14.76 -3.57 4.72
CA ASN A 6 14.90 -2.10 4.77
C ASN A 6 13.98 -1.37 3.76
N ASN A 7 13.47 -2.06 2.73
CA ASN A 7 12.68 -1.43 1.67
C ASN A 7 11.16 -1.63 1.84
N TYR A 8 10.71 -2.58 2.67
CA TYR A 8 9.27 -2.81 2.87
C TYR A 8 8.59 -1.65 3.58
N SER A 9 9.15 -1.18 4.70
CA SER A 9 8.54 -0.08 5.47
C SER A 9 8.50 1.23 4.69
N GLU A 10 9.55 1.54 3.92
CA GLU A 10 9.59 2.70 3.04
C GLU A 10 8.55 2.59 1.92
N TRP A 11 8.47 1.40 1.29
CA TRP A 11 7.49 1.11 0.26
C TRP A 11 6.05 1.18 0.80
N GLU A 12 5.77 0.59 1.96
CA GLU A 12 4.45 0.61 2.60
C GLU A 12 4.05 2.04 2.99
N THR A 13 4.98 2.82 3.52
CA THR A 13 4.77 4.26 3.79
C THR A 13 4.38 5.01 2.52
N ALA A 14 5.06 4.74 1.40
CA ALA A 14 4.72 5.33 0.11
C ALA A 14 3.33 4.86 -0.39
N VAL A 15 2.95 3.60 -0.17
CA VAL A 15 1.59 3.11 -0.48
C VAL A 15 0.53 3.87 0.32
N VAL A 16 0.75 4.08 1.62
CA VAL A 16 -0.16 4.85 2.48
C VAL A 16 -0.29 6.29 2.00
N GLN A 17 0.82 6.95 1.62
CA GLN A 17 0.80 8.30 1.06
C GLN A 17 -0.01 8.38 -0.24
N GLN A 18 0.23 7.45 -1.16
CA GLN A 18 -0.50 7.39 -2.43
C GLN A 18 -1.99 7.15 -2.24
N LEU A 19 -2.38 6.34 -1.24
CA LEU A 19 -3.78 6.13 -0.87
C LEU A 19 -4.42 7.37 -0.27
N ALA A 20 -3.72 8.03 0.67
CA ALA A 20 -4.18 9.29 1.26
C ALA A 20 -4.46 10.35 0.19
N GLU A 21 -3.52 10.52 -0.75
CA GLU A 21 -3.67 11.45 -1.89
C GLU A 21 -4.82 11.04 -2.81
N SER A 22 -4.93 9.76 -3.18
CA SER A 22 -5.93 9.28 -4.13
C SER A 22 -7.37 9.28 -3.59
N MET A 23 -7.52 9.17 -2.26
CA MET A 23 -8.82 9.16 -1.58
C MET A 23 -9.16 10.52 -0.96
N GLU A 24 -8.23 11.47 -0.96
CA GLU A 24 -8.34 12.76 -0.27
C GLU A 24 -8.66 12.60 1.24
N ILE A 25 -7.98 11.64 1.89
CA ILE A 25 -8.13 11.34 3.33
C ILE A 25 -6.81 11.59 4.08
N SER A 26 -6.87 11.55 5.42
CA SER A 26 -5.66 11.68 6.23
C SER A 26 -4.75 10.45 6.06
N TYR A 27 -3.44 10.64 6.29
CA TYR A 27 -2.48 9.53 6.33
C TYR A 27 -2.91 8.46 7.35
N SER A 28 -3.47 8.87 8.49
CA SER A 28 -3.93 7.94 9.54
C SER A 28 -5.09 7.07 9.05
N ASP A 29 -6.05 7.66 8.33
CA ASP A 29 -7.18 6.91 7.76
C ASP A 29 -6.69 5.97 6.66
N ALA A 30 -5.79 6.44 5.80
CA ALA A 30 -5.16 5.61 4.76
C ALA A 30 -4.34 4.44 5.36
N SER A 31 -3.67 4.65 6.49
CA SER A 31 -2.96 3.58 7.22
C SER A 31 -3.93 2.51 7.69
N GLY A 32 -5.08 2.91 8.25
CA GLY A 32 -6.14 1.98 8.64
C GLY A 32 -6.70 1.18 7.44
N VAL A 33 -6.77 1.80 6.26
CA VAL A 33 -7.12 1.12 5.01
C VAL A 33 -6.07 0.09 4.61
N VAL A 34 -4.78 0.42 4.68
CA VAL A 34 -3.67 -0.50 4.40
C VAL A 34 -3.70 -1.70 5.36
N GLU A 35 -3.90 -1.44 6.66
CA GLU A 35 -4.03 -2.48 7.69
C GLU A 35 -5.23 -3.41 7.42
N ALA A 36 -6.39 -2.85 7.04
CA ALA A 36 -7.57 -3.64 6.67
C ALA A 36 -7.36 -4.48 5.39
N GLN A 37 -6.40 -4.12 4.55
CA GLN A 37 -6.10 -4.74 3.26
C GLN A 37 -4.75 -5.50 3.26
N THR A 38 -4.30 -5.95 4.45
CA THR A 38 -2.99 -6.60 4.65
C THR A 38 -2.69 -7.71 3.63
N PHE A 39 -3.67 -8.55 3.27
CA PHE A 39 -3.47 -9.60 2.26
C PHE A 39 -3.03 -9.04 0.90
N HIS A 40 -3.68 -7.97 0.43
CA HIS A 40 -3.39 -7.36 -0.86
C HIS A 40 -2.07 -6.58 -0.84
N ILE A 41 -1.71 -5.98 0.29
CA ILE A 41 -0.42 -5.34 0.52
C ILE A 41 0.71 -6.36 0.41
N GLN A 42 0.63 -7.46 1.17
CA GLN A 42 1.63 -8.54 1.12
C GLN A 42 1.74 -9.18 -0.27
N GLN A 43 0.60 -9.42 -0.94
CA GLN A 43 0.58 -9.89 -2.33
C GLN A 43 1.30 -8.94 -3.29
N SER A 44 1.12 -7.63 -3.12
CA SER A 44 1.72 -6.60 -3.97
C SER A 44 3.22 -6.53 -3.76
N TRP A 45 3.66 -6.62 -2.51
CA TRP A 45 5.08 -6.70 -2.15
C TRP A 45 5.76 -7.93 -2.76
N VAL A 46 5.19 -9.12 -2.58
CA VAL A 46 5.74 -10.37 -3.14
C VAL A 46 5.82 -10.33 -4.67
N LYS A 47 4.90 -9.61 -5.32
CA LYS A 47 4.88 -9.40 -6.78
C LYS A 47 5.86 -8.32 -7.25
N GLY A 48 6.52 -7.61 -6.34
CA GLY A 48 7.42 -6.52 -6.66
C GLY A 48 6.73 -5.31 -7.28
N LEU A 49 5.44 -5.10 -6.97
CA LEU A 49 4.72 -3.91 -7.44
C LEU A 49 5.30 -2.67 -6.78
N ASP A 50 5.33 -1.55 -7.51
CA ASP A 50 5.66 -0.27 -6.91
C ASP A 50 4.51 0.25 -6.01
N ALA A 51 4.78 1.32 -5.27
CA ALA A 51 3.81 1.86 -4.31
C ALA A 51 2.52 2.39 -4.98
N THR A 52 2.65 2.98 -6.17
CA THR A 52 1.53 3.51 -6.94
C THR A 52 0.65 2.38 -7.50
N GLU A 53 1.27 1.32 -8.03
CA GLU A 53 0.59 0.11 -8.49
C GLU A 53 -0.15 -0.60 -7.35
N ALA A 54 0.50 -0.74 -6.20
CA ALA A 54 -0.09 -1.34 -5.01
C ALA A 54 -1.27 -0.52 -4.46
N ALA A 55 -1.12 0.81 -4.36
CA ALA A 55 -2.21 1.70 -3.97
C ALA A 55 -3.41 1.60 -4.92
N ARG A 56 -3.18 1.61 -6.24
CA ARG A 56 -4.25 1.43 -7.24
C ARG A 56 -4.95 0.09 -7.07
N LYS A 57 -4.22 -0.97 -6.77
CA LYS A 57 -4.80 -2.29 -6.52
C LYS A 57 -5.68 -2.27 -5.27
N VAL A 58 -5.19 -1.73 -4.16
CA VAL A 58 -5.98 -1.59 -2.92
C VAL A 58 -7.26 -0.80 -3.16
N LEU A 59 -7.19 0.33 -3.88
CA LEU A 59 -8.38 1.11 -4.27
C LEU A 59 -9.38 0.30 -5.08
N SER A 60 -8.91 -0.55 -5.99
CA SER A 60 -9.78 -1.39 -6.80
C SER A 60 -10.49 -2.46 -5.97
N GLU A 61 -9.87 -2.97 -4.91
CA GLU A 61 -10.47 -3.98 -4.03
C GLU A 61 -11.50 -3.36 -3.06
N ILE A 62 -11.26 -2.12 -2.59
CA ILE A 62 -12.22 -1.40 -1.72
C ILE A 62 -13.52 -1.05 -2.45
N ARG A 63 -13.44 -0.83 -3.77
CA ARG A 63 -14.58 -0.43 -4.61
C ARG A 63 -15.38 -1.61 -5.19
N LYS A 64 -14.98 -2.85 -4.90
CA LYS A 64 -15.74 -4.06 -5.29
C LYS A 64 -16.84 -4.33 -4.29
#